data_AF-A0A401TAX4-F1
#
_entry.id   AF-A0A401TAX4-F1
#
_cell.length_a   1.000
_cell.length_b   1.000
_cell.length_c   1.000
_cell.angle_alpha   90.00
_cell.angle_beta   90.00
_cell.angle_gamma   90.00
#
_symmetry.space_group_name_H-M   'P 1'
#
loop_
_entity.id
_entity.type
_entity.pdbx_description
1 polymer ?
#
loop_
_entity_poly.entity_id
_entity_poly.type
_entity_poly.pdbx_seq_one_letter_code
_entity_poly.pdbx_strand_id
1 'polypeptide(L)' 'SILVHWTKGFKASGVEGRDVVALLRQAITRRGDFDIDVVSVVNDTVGTMMTCGYDDHNCEIGLIV' A
#
# COMPACT_ATOMS: atom_id res chain seq x y z
N SER A 1 4.73 7.79 0.84
CA SER A 1 5.08 6.60 1.63
C SER A 1 6.44 6.10 1.15
N ILE A 2 7.48 6.14 1.99
CA ILE A 2 8.87 5.87 1.55
C ILE A 2 9.23 4.39 1.75
N LEU A 3 9.76 3.75 0.71
CA LEU A 3 10.32 2.40 0.87
C LEU A 3 11.66 2.47 1.61
N VAL A 4 11.77 1.80 2.75
CA VAL A 4 13.03 1.71 3.51
C VAL A 4 13.95 0.63 2.94
N HIS A 5 13.46 -0.60 2.88
CA HIS A 5 14.20 -1.73 2.32
C HIS A 5 13.24 -2.77 1.76
N TRP A 6 13.65 -3.45 0.68
CA TRP A 6 12.92 -4.61 0.20
C TRP A 6 13.09 -5.80 1.15
N THR A 7 12.07 -6.66 1.20
CA THR A 7 12.09 -7.91 1.96
C THR A 7 11.49 -9.03 1.12
N LYS A 8 11.36 -10.25 1.68
CA LYS A 8 10.70 -11.40 1.02
C LYS A 8 11.28 -11.74 -0.37
N GLY A 9 12.59 -11.54 -0.56
CA GLY A 9 13.29 -11.85 -1.82
C GLY A 9 13.11 -10.83 -2.95
N PHE A 10 12.39 -9.74 -2.73
CA PHE A 10 12.28 -8.65 -3.71
C PHE A 10 13.55 -7.80 -3.74
N LYS A 11 13.90 -7.30 -4.94
CA LYS A 11 14.99 -6.35 -5.13
C LYS A 11 14.83 -5.57 -6.44
N ALA A 12 14.03 -4.50 -6.41
CA ALA A 12 13.90 -3.59 -7.54
C ALA A 12 14.85 -2.38 -7.35
N SER A 13 15.70 -2.13 -8.34
CA SER A 13 16.65 -1.01 -8.31
C SER A 13 15.92 0.34 -8.42
N GLY A 14 16.47 1.35 -7.73
CA GLY A 14 15.94 2.72 -7.80
C GLY A 14 14.62 2.97 -7.05
N VAL A 15 14.19 2.05 -6.17
CA VAL A 15 12.94 2.20 -5.39
C VAL A 15 13.20 2.47 -3.90
N GLU A 16 14.23 1.88 -3.29
CA GLU A 16 14.57 2.17 -1.89
C GLU A 16 14.92 3.65 -1.69
N GLY A 17 14.43 4.25 -0.61
CA GLY A 17 14.52 5.68 -0.33
C GLY A 17 13.58 6.55 -1.18
N ARG A 18 12.70 5.97 -2.01
CA ARG A 18 11.74 6.71 -2.84
C ARG A 18 10.32 6.57 -2.34
N ASP A 19 9.49 7.55 -2.70
CA ASP A 19 8.05 7.47 -2.46
C ASP A 19 7.38 6.53 -3.47
N VAL A 20 6.88 5.40 -2.99
CA VAL A 20 6.23 4.39 -3.83
C VAL A 20 4.92 4.87 -4.44
N VAL A 21 4.22 5.81 -3.79
CA VAL A 21 2.99 6.41 -4.31
C VAL A 21 3.30 7.28 -5.53
N ALA A 22 4.36 8.08 -5.45
CA ALA A 22 4.80 8.91 -6.57
C ALA A 22 5.23 8.05 -7.77
N LEU A 23 5.98 6.97 -7.51
CA LEU A 23 6.40 6.03 -8.56
C LEU A 23 5.21 5.34 -9.23
N LEU A 24 4.20 4.92 -8.46
CA LEU A 24 2.98 4.32 -8.99
C LEU A 24 2.16 5.33 -9.82
N ARG A 25 1.96 6.55 -9.31
CA ARG A 25 1.27 7.62 -10.05
C ARG A 25 1.95 7.91 -11.40
N GLN A 26 3.29 8.03 -11.41
CA GLN A 26 4.04 8.19 -12.65
C GLN A 26 3.84 7.02 -13.61
N ALA A 27 3.74 5.79 -13.10
CA ALA A 27 3.50 4.61 -13.92
C ALA A 27 2.09 4.61 -14.54
N ILE A 28 1.07 5.01 -13.77
CA ILE A 28 -0.31 5.16 -14.25
C ILE A 28 -0.37 6.25 -15.33
N THR A 29 0.22 7.42 -15.09
CA THR A 29 0.27 8.51 -16.08
C THR A 29 0.97 8.09 -17.38
N ARG A 30 2.09 7.34 -17.30
CA ARG A 30 2.77 6.81 -18.49
C ARG A 30 1.90 5.82 -19.28
N ARG A 31 1.03 5.07 -18.60
CA ARG A 31 0.15 4.09 -19.25
C ARG A 31 -0.97 4.78 -20.01
N GLY A 32 -1.54 5.85 -19.44
CA GLY A 32 -2.43 6.80 -20.13
C GLY A 32 -3.85 6.30 -20.43
N ASP A 33 -4.17 5.05 -20.10
CA ASP A 33 -5.47 4.39 -20.28
C ASP A 33 -6.32 4.37 -19.00
N PHE A 34 -5.79 4.85 -17.87
CA PHE A 34 -6.49 4.89 -16.57
C PHE A 34 -6.34 6.25 -15.88
N ASP A 35 -7.44 6.74 -15.32
CA ASP A 35 -7.48 7.86 -14.36
C ASP A 35 -7.71 7.29 -12.96
N ILE A 36 -6.62 7.17 -12.18
CA ILE A 36 -6.62 6.55 -10.85
C ILE A 36 -5.84 7.46 -9.90
N ASP A 37 -6.43 7.77 -8.75
CA ASP A 37 -5.74 8.42 -7.64
C ASP A 37 -5.43 7.43 -6.50
N VAL A 38 -4.25 7.58 -5.92
CA VAL A 38 -3.79 6.79 -4.77
C VAL A 38 -4.10 7.55 -3.50
N VAL A 39 -5.23 7.21 -2.87
CA VAL A 39 -5.75 7.90 -1.67
C VAL A 39 -5.07 7.45 -0.38
N SER A 40 -4.60 6.21 -0.29
CA SER A 40 -3.96 5.68 0.91
C SER A 40 -2.97 4.57 0.59
N VAL A 41 -2.03 4.35 1.51
CA VAL A 41 -1.17 3.17 1.56
C VAL A 41 -1.38 2.54 2.92
N VAL A 42 -1.79 1.27 2.95
CA VAL A 42 -2.12 0.56 4.17
C VAL A 42 -1.30 -0.71 4.30
N ASN A 43 -1.05 -1.13 5.53
CA ASN A 43 -0.53 -2.46 5.82
C ASN A 43 -1.67 -3.48 5.79
N ASP A 44 -1.34 -4.73 5.49
CA ASP A 44 -2.28 -5.85 5.41
C ASP A 44 -3.12 -6.04 6.69
N THR A 45 -2.48 -6.00 7.87
CA THR A 45 -3.18 -6.14 9.16
C THR A 45 -4.07 -4.94 9.47
N VAL A 46 -3.70 -3.73 9.03
CA VAL A 46 -4.57 -2.55 9.11
C VAL A 46 -5.79 -2.73 8.23
N GLY A 47 -5.63 -3.21 6.99
CA GLY A 47 -6.75 -3.52 6.10
C GLY A 47 -7.69 -4.59 6.68
N THR A 48 -7.13 -5.62 7.32
CA THR A 48 -7.89 -6.65 8.04
C THR A 48 -8.73 -6.03 9.16
N MET A 49 -8.10 -5.23 10.03
CA MET A 49 -8.79 -4.54 11.12
C MET A 49 -9.89 -3.59 10.61
N MET A 50 -9.62 -2.80 9.57
CA MET A 50 -10.60 -1.87 9.00
C MET A 50 -11.84 -2.60 8.45
N THR A 51 -11.64 -3.77 7.83
CA THR A 51 -12.75 -4.58 7.32
C THR A 51 -13.58 -5.13 8.47
N CYS A 52 -12.95 -5.70 9.50
CA CYS A 52 -13.67 -6.18 10.68
C CYS A 52 -14.35 -5.06 11.47
N GLY A 53 -13.72 -3.88 11.58
CA GLY A 53 -14.27 -2.70 12.23
C GLY A 53 -15.44 -2.05 11.48
N TYR A 54 -15.54 -2.27 10.16
CA TYR A 54 -16.69 -1.86 9.36
C TYR A 54 -17.93 -2.72 9.68
N ASP A 55 -17.74 -4.02 9.89
CA ASP A 55 -18.82 -4.95 10.20
C ASP A 55 -19.21 -4.95 11.70
N ASP A 56 -18.21 -4.95 12.59
CA ASP A 56 -18.36 -4.87 14.04
C ASP A 56 -17.55 -3.71 14.61
N HIS A 57 -18.25 -2.66 15.05
CA HIS A 57 -17.63 -1.48 15.64
C HIS A 57 -16.85 -1.75 16.94
N ASN A 58 -16.97 -2.95 17.53
CA ASN A 58 -16.16 -3.37 18.68
C ASN A 58 -14.85 -4.09 18.27
N CYS A 59 -14.56 -4.20 16.97
CA CYS A 59 -13.31 -4.79 16.52
C CYS A 59 -12.13 -3.84 16.80
N GLU A 60 -11.24 -4.26 17.71
CA GLU A 60 -10.07 -3.48 18.11
C GLU A 60 -8.75 -4.03 17.53
N ILE A 61 -8.73 -5.27 17.05
CA ILE A 61 -7.51 -5.97 16.63
C ILE A 61 -7.74 -6.73 15.32
N GLY A 62 -6.88 -6.48 14.34
CA GLY A 62 -6.71 -7.35 13.16
C GLY A 62 -5.55 -8.32 13.39
N LEU A 63 -5.74 -9.59 13.06
CA LEU A 63 -4.71 -10.62 13.17
C LEU A 63 -4.67 -11.45 11.88
N ILE A 64 -3.46 -11.71 11.39
CA ILE A 64 -3.18 -12.58 10.24
C ILE A 64 -2.19 -13.65 10.73
N VAL A 65 -2.48 -14.93 10.48
CA VAL A 65 -1.76 -16.10 11.00
C VAL A 65 -0.88 -16.75 9.93
#